data_AF-A0A0F9XCH4-F1
#
_entry.id   AF-A0A0F9XCH4-F1
#
_cell.length_a   1.000
_cell.length_b   1.000
_cell.length_c   1.000
_cell.angle_alpha   90.00
_cell.angle_beta   90.00
_cell.angle_gamma   90.00
#
_symmetry.space_group_name_H-M   'P 1'
#
loop_
_entity.id
_entity.type
_entity.pdbx_description
1 polymer ?
#
loop_
_entity_poly.entity_id
_entity_poly.type
_entity_poly.pdbx_seq_one_letter_code
_entity_poly.pdbx_strand_id
1 'polypeptide(L)'
;MDATRQAIRKILYEADADDEGGLNRVWLDHPVLGKETVGEYLERHGIPILLDGTVELYHGRPKRSDYDVLRAGTYVADSPKDAAFYAARDRNLRPHQVEVIKLRLKLDEINPGVHISLRKDVKI
;
A
#
# COMPACT_ATOMS: atom_id res chain seq x y z
N MET A 1 11.15 29.00 -1.56
CA MET A 1 11.28 27.55 -1.28
C MET A 1 11.11 27.38 0.22
N ASP A 2 10.15 26.55 0.60
CA ASP A 2 9.47 26.56 1.90
C ASP A 2 10.31 25.92 3.03
N ALA A 3 10.45 26.62 4.17
CA ALA A 3 11.26 26.22 5.32
C ALA A 3 10.82 24.87 5.92
N THR A 4 9.56 24.50 5.70
CA THR A 4 8.96 23.23 6.12
C THR A 4 9.61 22.02 5.46
N ARG A 5 10.09 22.14 4.21
CA ARG A 5 10.78 21.05 3.49
C ARG A 5 12.20 20.80 4.00
N GLN A 6 12.87 21.83 4.52
CA GLN A 6 14.22 21.69 5.09
C GLN A 6 14.16 21.05 6.48
N ALA A 7 13.12 21.33 7.28
CA ALA A 7 12.92 20.71 8.59
C ALA A 7 12.68 19.19 8.48
N ILE A 8 11.89 18.74 7.50
CA ILE A 8 11.64 17.31 7.27
C ILE A 8 12.92 16.59 6.84
N ARG A 9 13.74 17.23 5.99
CA ARG A 9 15.01 16.66 5.54
C ARG A 9 16.04 16.54 6.68
N LYS A 10 16.00 17.45 7.65
CA LYS A 10 16.90 17.45 8.81
C LYS A 10 16.57 16.34 9.81
N ILE A 11 15.28 16.09 10.06
CA ILE A 11 14.82 14.99 10.93
C ILE A 11 15.17 13.62 10.32
N LEU A 12 15.09 13.49 9.00
CA LEU A 12 15.41 12.23 8.30
C LEU A 12 16.91 11.92 8.20
N TYR A 13 17.80 12.92 8.36
CA TYR A 13 19.25 12.74 8.18
C TYR A 13 20.07 12.80 9.47
N GLU A 14 19.54 13.38 10.56
CA GLU A 14 20.23 13.41 11.87
C GLU A 14 19.91 12.19 12.75
N ALA A 15 19.03 11.29 12.30
CA ALA A 15 18.72 10.03 12.99
C ALA A 15 19.64 8.85 12.57
N ASP A 16 20.71 9.12 11.81
CA ASP A 16 21.62 8.10 11.24
C ASP A 16 22.97 7.98 11.97
N ALA A 17 23.10 8.55 13.17
CA ALA A 17 24.30 8.37 13.99
C ALA A 17 23.92 7.77 15.33
N ASP A 18 23.98 6.44 15.44
CA ASP A 18 24.06 5.74 16.72
C ASP A 18 22.70 5.39 17.37
N ASP A 19 21.93 4.49 16.76
CA ASP A 19 21.31 3.40 17.55
C ASP A 19 20.80 2.26 16.66
N GLU A 20 21.34 1.07 16.91
CA GLU A 20 20.93 -0.20 16.31
C GLU A 20 19.51 -0.58 16.78
N GLY A 21 18.48 -0.16 16.04
CA GLY A 21 17.11 -0.62 16.34
C GLY A 21 15.94 0.00 15.55
N GLY A 22 16.19 0.89 14.59
CA GLY A 22 15.14 1.69 13.94
C GLY A 22 14.52 1.07 12.68
N LEU A 23 13.34 0.47 12.82
CA LEU A 23 12.18 0.44 11.89
C LEU A 23 12.30 0.16 10.36
N ASN A 24 13.47 -0.03 9.75
CA ASN A 24 13.60 0.05 8.28
C ASN A 24 14.06 -1.22 7.54
N ARG A 25 14.02 -2.42 8.14
CA ARG A 25 14.59 -3.61 7.49
C ARG A 25 13.76 -4.88 7.69
N VAL A 26 12.55 -4.93 7.12
CA VAL A 26 11.88 -6.22 6.86
C VAL A 26 12.39 -6.76 5.52
N TRP A 27 13.54 -7.44 5.54
CA TRP A 27 14.07 -8.16 4.38
C TRP A 27 13.43 -9.55 4.30
N LEU A 28 12.84 -9.88 3.16
CA LEU A 28 12.50 -11.27 2.79
C LEU A 28 13.29 -11.59 1.51
N ASP A 29 14.26 -12.51 1.60
CA ASP A 29 15.17 -12.90 0.51
C ASP A 29 14.48 -13.26 -0.83
N HIS A 30 15.02 -12.76 -1.96
CA HIS A 30 15.22 -13.52 -3.23
C HIS A 30 16.02 -12.68 -4.28
N PRO A 31 16.86 -13.26 -5.17
CA PRO A 31 18.05 -12.61 -5.70
C PRO A 31 18.11 -12.44 -7.24
N VAL A 32 17.16 -11.74 -7.88
CA VAL A 32 17.27 -11.44 -9.34
C VAL A 32 16.90 -10.00 -9.72
N LEU A 33 16.00 -9.35 -8.99
CA LEU A 33 15.66 -7.93 -9.07
C LEU A 33 15.33 -7.53 -7.64
N GLY A 34 16.07 -6.60 -7.01
CA GLY A 34 15.87 -6.26 -5.60
C GLY A 34 14.40 -5.95 -5.33
N LYS A 35 13.78 -6.64 -4.36
CA LYS A 35 12.38 -6.41 -3.99
C LYS A 35 12.25 -4.96 -3.52
N GLU A 36 11.56 -4.13 -4.31
CA GLU A 36 11.19 -2.77 -3.92
C GLU A 36 10.59 -2.80 -2.51
N THR A 37 11.09 -1.94 -1.63
CA THR A 37 10.55 -1.81 -0.28
C THR A 37 9.16 -1.18 -0.32
N VAL A 38 8.39 -1.36 0.76
CA VAL A 38 7.10 -0.67 0.89
C VAL A 38 7.27 0.85 0.76
N GLY A 39 8.31 1.42 1.39
CA GLY A 39 8.61 2.84 1.31
C GLY A 39 8.87 3.32 -0.13
N GLU A 40 9.73 2.63 -0.88
CA GLU A 40 10.03 2.97 -2.28
C GLU A 40 8.80 2.88 -3.18
N TYR A 41 7.96 1.86 -3.00
CA TYR A 41 6.70 1.75 -3.74
C TYR A 41 5.79 2.95 -3.44
N LEU A 42 5.59 3.28 -2.16
CA LEU A 42 4.72 4.39 -1.76
C LEU A 42 5.24 5.72 -2.30
N GLU A 43 6.54 5.96 -2.26
CA GLU A 43 7.16 7.18 -2.79
C GLU A 43 6.99 7.29 -4.31
N ARG A 44 7.28 6.20 -5.05
CA ARG A 44 7.17 6.16 -6.51
C ARG A 44 5.74 6.42 -7.01
N HIS A 45 4.74 5.92 -6.28
CA HIS A 45 3.32 6.10 -6.60
C HIS A 45 2.68 7.30 -5.90
N GLY A 46 3.43 8.07 -5.10
CA GLY A 46 2.92 9.27 -4.43
C GLY A 46 1.84 8.98 -3.39
N ILE A 47 1.88 7.81 -2.74
CA ILE A 47 0.89 7.37 -1.75
C ILE A 47 1.30 7.90 -0.38
N PRO A 48 0.53 8.82 0.24
CA PRO A 48 0.91 9.41 1.52
C PRO A 48 0.72 8.42 2.68
N ILE A 49 1.67 8.45 3.61
CA ILE A 49 1.51 7.82 4.93
C ILE A 49 0.73 8.79 5.83
N LEU A 50 -0.33 8.29 6.46
CA LEU A 50 -1.19 9.04 7.37
C LEU A 50 -0.50 9.22 8.73
N LEU A 51 -1.01 10.15 9.55
CA LEU A 51 -0.41 10.50 10.85
C LEU A 51 -0.31 9.32 11.85
N ASP A 52 -1.14 8.30 11.68
CA ASP A 52 -1.14 7.08 12.49
C ASP A 52 -0.24 5.96 11.92
N GLY A 53 0.59 6.26 10.91
CA GLY A 53 1.50 5.31 10.28
C GLY A 53 0.81 4.32 9.32
N THR A 54 -0.45 4.57 8.96
CA THR A 54 -1.20 3.75 7.99
C THR A 54 -1.19 4.38 6.60
N VAL A 55 -1.59 3.60 5.60
CA VAL A 55 -1.84 4.05 4.23
C VAL A 55 -3.29 3.76 3.84
N GLU A 56 -3.84 4.61 2.98
CA GLU A 56 -5.16 4.41 2.41
C GLU A 56 -5.03 3.75 1.04
N LEU A 57 -5.60 2.56 0.90
CA LEU A 57 -5.63 1.80 -0.36
C LEU A 57 -7.06 1.32 -0.65
N TYR A 58 -7.28 0.84 -1.87
CA TYR A 58 -8.61 0.58 -2.39
C TYR A 58 -8.71 -0.82 -2.99
N HIS A 59 -9.81 -1.50 -2.72
CA HIS A 59 -10.13 -2.79 -3.33
C HIS A 59 -11.49 -2.74 -4.03
N GLY A 60 -11.53 -3.13 -5.30
CA GLY A 60 -12.80 -3.25 -6.03
C GLY A 60 -13.38 -4.65 -5.89
N ARG A 61 -14.65 -4.75 -5.50
CA ARG A 61 -15.40 -6.02 -5.46
C ARG A 61 -16.74 -5.93 -6.19
N PRO A 62 -17.30 -7.04 -6.67
CA PRO A 62 -18.67 -7.04 -7.18
C PRO A 62 -19.67 -6.67 -6.07
N LYS A 63 -20.66 -5.81 -6.37
CA LYS A 63 -21.69 -5.33 -5.41
C LYS A 63 -22.53 -6.39 -4.70
N ARG A 64 -22.48 -7.65 -5.14
CA ARG A 64 -23.23 -8.78 -4.58
C ARG A 64 -22.31 -9.78 -3.87
N SER A 65 -21.12 -9.35 -3.49
CA SER A 65 -20.14 -10.20 -2.83
C SER A 65 -20.28 -10.07 -1.33
N ASP A 66 -20.54 -11.19 -0.66
CA ASP A 66 -20.88 -11.22 0.76
C ASP A 66 -19.70 -11.66 1.65
N TYR A 67 -18.47 -11.52 1.16
CA TYR A 67 -17.29 -11.81 1.98
C TYR A 67 -16.95 -10.61 2.88
N ASP A 68 -16.56 -10.92 4.12
CA ASP A 68 -16.11 -9.98 5.15
C ASP A 68 -14.58 -10.03 5.34
N VAL A 69 -13.88 -10.88 4.58
CA VAL A 69 -12.42 -11.03 4.65
C VAL A 69 -11.82 -10.97 3.25
N LEU A 70 -10.84 -10.08 3.08
CA LEU A 70 -9.90 -10.08 1.97
C LEU A 70 -8.73 -11.00 2.31
N ARG A 71 -8.40 -11.93 1.42
CA ARG A 71 -7.32 -12.89 1.63
C ARG A 71 -5.95 -12.27 1.38
N ALA A 72 -4.92 -12.83 2.00
CA ALA A 72 -3.54 -12.57 1.62
C ALA A 72 -3.34 -12.74 0.09
N GLY A 73 -2.55 -11.86 -0.51
CA GLY A 73 -2.36 -11.77 -1.96
C GLY A 73 -3.46 -11.01 -2.70
N THR A 74 -4.53 -10.56 -2.03
CA THR A 74 -5.56 -9.73 -2.68
C THR A 74 -4.95 -8.41 -3.16
N TYR A 75 -5.21 -8.07 -4.43
CA TYR A 75 -4.78 -6.83 -5.03
C TYR A 75 -5.51 -5.62 -4.43
N VAL A 76 -4.73 -4.57 -4.19
CA VAL A 76 -5.22 -3.25 -3.75
C VAL A 76 -4.59 -2.18 -4.63
N ALA A 77 -5.26 -1.04 -4.76
CA ALA A 77 -4.83 0.09 -5.59
C ALA A 77 -4.68 1.36 -4.75
N ASP A 78 -3.90 2.29 -5.27
CA ASP A 78 -3.68 3.64 -4.75
C ASP A 78 -4.83 4.60 -5.05
N SER A 79 -5.68 4.28 -6.04
CA SER A 79 -6.84 5.08 -6.39
C SER A 79 -8.14 4.27 -6.43
N PRO A 80 -9.31 4.87 -6.08
CA PRO A 80 -10.61 4.22 -6.23
C PRO A 80 -10.92 3.86 -7.68
N LYS A 81 -10.47 4.70 -8.62
CA LYS A 81 -10.72 4.52 -10.06
C LYS A 81 -10.01 3.29 -10.58
N ASP A 82 -8.75 3.07 -10.18
CA ASP A 82 -7.97 1.93 -10.60
C ASP A 82 -8.47 0.64 -9.94
N ALA A 83 -8.81 0.70 -8.65
CA ALA A 83 -9.47 -0.41 -7.96
C ALA A 83 -10.76 -0.86 -8.70
N ALA A 84 -11.60 0.09 -9.10
CA ALA A 84 -12.81 -0.21 -9.86
C ALA A 84 -12.50 -0.77 -11.26
N PHE A 85 -11.55 -0.18 -11.97
CA PHE A 85 -11.15 -0.57 -13.32
C PHE A 85 -10.60 -2.01 -13.35
N TYR A 86 -9.63 -2.32 -12.49
CA TYR A 86 -9.04 -3.66 -12.44
C TYR A 86 -10.05 -4.71 -11.99
N ALA A 87 -10.87 -4.41 -10.96
CA ALA A 87 -11.90 -5.35 -10.53
C ALA A 87 -12.95 -5.63 -11.62
N ALA A 88 -13.32 -4.61 -12.41
CA ALA A 88 -14.21 -4.76 -13.55
C ALA A 88 -13.58 -5.59 -14.67
N ARG A 89 -12.35 -5.25 -15.07
CA ARG A 89 -11.60 -5.93 -16.13
C ARG A 89 -11.40 -7.41 -15.81
N ASP A 90 -10.88 -7.72 -14.62
CA ASP A 90 -10.45 -9.07 -14.26
C ASP A 90 -11.63 -10.03 -14.07
N ARG A 91 -12.85 -9.49 -13.86
CA ARG A 91 -14.09 -10.28 -13.66
C ARG A 91 -15.09 -10.12 -14.80
N ASN A 92 -14.73 -9.45 -15.88
CA ASN A 92 -15.62 -9.14 -17.01
C ASN A 92 -16.94 -8.46 -16.57
N LEU A 93 -16.84 -7.50 -15.66
CA LEU A 93 -17.96 -6.73 -15.12
C LEU A 93 -18.03 -5.33 -15.73
N ARG A 94 -19.21 -4.72 -15.71
CA ARG A 94 -19.38 -3.30 -16.03
C ARG A 94 -19.02 -2.45 -14.80
N PRO A 95 -18.53 -1.20 -14.98
CA PRO A 95 -18.11 -0.35 -13.86
C PRO A 95 -19.17 -0.16 -12.76
N HIS A 96 -20.46 -0.08 -13.13
CA HIS A 96 -21.55 0.11 -12.14
C HIS A 96 -21.85 -1.13 -11.29
N GLN A 97 -21.31 -2.30 -11.65
CA GLN A 97 -21.47 -3.56 -10.92
C GLN A 97 -20.36 -3.77 -9.87
N VAL A 98 -19.37 -2.88 -9.84
CA VAL A 98 -18.28 -2.88 -8.87
C VAL A 98 -18.58 -1.86 -7.77
N GLU A 99 -18.26 -2.22 -6.54
CA GLU A 99 -18.11 -1.32 -5.42
C GLU A 99 -16.66 -1.27 -4.99
N VAL A 100 -16.23 -0.11 -4.50
CA VAL A 100 -14.85 0.10 -4.05
C VAL A 100 -14.86 0.22 -2.54
N ILE A 101 -14.07 -0.63 -1.90
CA ILE A 101 -13.83 -0.62 -0.46
C ILE A 101 -12.54 0.17 -0.22
N LYS A 102 -12.61 1.09 0.73
CA LYS A 102 -11.45 1.81 1.25
C LYS A 102 -10.86 1.03 2.42
N LEU A 103 -9.56 0.80 2.38
CA LEU A 103 -8.80 0.07 3.39
C LEU A 103 -7.79 1.01 4.02
N ARG A 104 -7.68 0.96 5.34
CA ARG A 104 -6.64 1.65 6.11
C ARG A 104 -5.69 0.59 6.63
N LEU A 105 -4.52 0.50 6.01
CA LEU A 105 -3.58 -0.61 6.17
C LEU A 105 -2.28 -0.13 6.80
N LYS A 106 -1.69 -0.92 7.69
CA LYS A 106 -0.33 -0.69 8.16
C LYS A 106 0.68 -1.17 7.12
N LEU A 107 1.90 -0.64 7.20
CA LEU A 107 2.97 -0.94 6.25
C LEU A 107 3.37 -2.43 6.23
N ASP A 108 3.22 -3.13 7.35
CA ASP A 108 3.46 -4.57 7.47
C ASP A 108 2.33 -5.44 6.89
N GLU A 109 1.19 -4.84 6.53
CA GLU A 109 0.01 -5.52 5.98
C GLU A 109 -0.01 -5.55 4.45
N ILE A 110 0.96 -4.88 3.82
CA ILE A 110 1.07 -4.77 2.37
C ILE A 110 2.34 -5.44 1.86
N ASN A 111 2.27 -5.89 0.61
CA ASN A 111 3.36 -6.52 -0.10
C ASN A 111 3.52 -5.86 -1.47
N PRO A 112 4.62 -5.10 -1.69
CA PRO A 112 4.91 -4.45 -2.95
C PRO A 112 5.41 -5.46 -4.00
N GLY A 113 5.21 -5.10 -5.27
CA GLY A 113 5.64 -5.85 -6.44
C GLY A 113 5.39 -5.01 -7.69
N VAL A 114 5.11 -5.64 -8.84
CA VAL A 114 4.55 -4.92 -10.02
C VAL A 114 3.27 -4.15 -9.64
N HIS A 115 2.58 -4.68 -8.64
CA HIS A 115 1.31 -4.28 -8.08
C HIS A 115 1.38 -4.40 -6.56
N ILE A 116 0.55 -3.65 -5.82
CA ILE A 116 0.45 -3.74 -4.37
C ILE A 116 -0.65 -4.71 -3.95
N SER A 117 -0.34 -5.56 -2.97
CA SER A 117 -1.23 -6.63 -2.49
C SER A 117 -1.21 -6.75 -0.97
N LEU A 118 -2.19 -7.45 -0.40
CA LEU A 118 -2.21 -7.74 1.03
C LEU A 118 -1.17 -8.81 1.40
N ARG A 119 -0.43 -8.60 2.49
CA ARG A 119 0.50 -9.60 3.05
C ARG A 119 -0.23 -10.66 3.89
N LYS A 120 -1.37 -10.32 4.47
CA LYS A 120 -2.18 -11.18 5.34
C LYS A 120 -3.67 -10.97 5.11
N ASP A 121 -4.50 -11.83 5.70
CA ASP A 121 -5.96 -11.68 5.65
C ASP A 121 -6.40 -10.41 6.42
N VAL A 122 -7.31 -9.64 5.82
CA VAL A 122 -7.84 -8.39 6.37
C VAL A 122 -9.36 -8.45 6.42
N LYS A 123 -9.94 -8.14 7.58
CA LYS A 123 -11.39 -8.01 7.74
C LYS A 123 -11.87 -6.65 7.21
N ILE A 124 -12.98 -6.65 6.50
CA ILE A 124 -13.58 -5.46 5.86
C ILE A 124 -14.97 -5.14 6.38
#